data_AF-A0A960YCY4-F1
#
_entry.id   AF-A0A960YCY4-F1
#
_cell.length_a   1.000
_cell.length_b   1.000
_cell.length_c   1.000
_cell.angle_alpha   90.00
_cell.angle_beta   90.00
_cell.angle_gamma   90.00
#
_symmetry.space_group_name_H-M   'P 1'
#
loop_
_entity.id
_entity.type
_entity.pdbx_description
1 polymer ?
#
loop_
_entity_poly.entity_id
_entity_poly.type
_entity_poly.pdbx_seq_one_letter_code
_entity_poly.pdbx_strand_id
1 'polypeptide(L)' 'MRVRNVCVCKAVSEKDIIAAVESGVKDLRELSFRTGAATACGSCSSSIRAIINRELTKKNEA' A
#
# COMPACT_ATOMS: atom_id res chain seq x y z
N MET A 1 -14.32 11.37 -11.57
CA MET A 1 -13.89 10.21 -10.76
C MET A 1 -12.60 10.57 -10.04
N ARG A 2 -12.63 10.87 -8.73
CA ARG A 2 -11.39 11.18 -7.98
C ARG A 2 -10.84 9.87 -7.41
N VAL A 3 -9.73 9.40 -7.97
CA VAL A 3 -9.02 8.22 -7.48
C VAL A 3 -8.51 8.53 -6.08
N ARG A 4 -8.80 7.67 -5.10
CA ARG A 4 -8.25 7.78 -3.74
C ARG A 4 -6.79 7.35 -3.76
N ASN A 5 -5.93 8.31 -4.09
CA ASN A 5 -4.48 8.14 -4.04
C ASN A 5 -4.04 8.23 -2.59
N VAL A 6 -3.50 7.13 -2.06
CA VAL A 6 -2.92 7.08 -0.72
C VAL A 6 -1.55 7.78 -0.73
N CYS A 7 -0.79 7.64 -1.80
CA CYS A 7 0.42 8.41 -2.05
C CYS A 7 0.23 9.35 -3.24
N VAL A 8 0.21 10.66 -2.98
CA VAL A 8 0.16 11.67 -4.06
C VAL A 8 1.50 11.80 -4.79
N CYS A 9 2.63 11.64 -4.10
CA CYS A 9 3.96 11.80 -4.69
C CYS A 9 4.29 10.76 -5.77
N LYS A 10 3.77 9.54 -5.60
CA LYS A 10 3.98 8.42 -6.51
C LYS A 10 2.69 7.96 -7.19
N ALA A 11 1.61 8.74 -7.05
CA ALA A 11 0.28 8.42 -7.57
C ALA A 11 -0.19 6.99 -7.24
N VAL A 12 0.12 6.50 -6.03
CA VAL A 12 -0.23 5.15 -5.59
C VAL A 12 -1.62 5.16 -4.98
N SER A 13 -2.51 4.35 -5.54
CA SER A 13 -3.89 4.21 -5.09
C SER A 13 -4.03 3.07 -4.09
N GLU A 14 -5.14 3.06 -3.36
CA GLU A 14 -5.50 1.90 -2.52
C GLU A 14 -5.53 0.59 -3.32
N LYS A 15 -5.99 0.65 -4.58
CA LYS A 15 -5.98 -0.50 -5.49
C LYS A 15 -4.58 -1.04 -5.79
N ASP A 16 -3.59 -0.16 -5.97
CA ASP A 16 -2.20 -0.58 -6.17
C ASP A 16 -1.66 -1.28 -4.92
N ILE A 17 -2.07 -0.82 -3.74
CA ILE A 17 -1.69 -1.45 -2.47
C ILE A 17 -2.30 -2.85 -2.37
N ILE A 18 -3.59 -3.00 -2.68
CA ILE A 18 -4.28 -4.30 -2.67
C ILE A 18 -3.65 -5.24 -3.69
N ALA A 19 -3.45 -4.80 -4.93
CA ALA A 19 -2.78 -5.59 -5.96
C ALA A 19 -1.37 -6.03 -5.53
N ALA A 20 -0.66 -5.16 -4.80
CA ALA A 20 0.61 -5.53 -4.22
C ALA A 20 0.45 -6.62 -3.13
N VAL A 21 -0.48 -6.48 -2.20
CA VAL A 21 -0.75 -7.52 -1.18
C VAL A 21 -1.19 -8.84 -1.81
N GLU A 22 -1.96 -8.78 -2.89
CA GLU A 22 -2.33 -9.95 -3.70
C GLU A 22 -1.10 -10.63 -4.29
N SER A 23 -0.19 -9.84 -4.82
CA SER A 23 1.09 -10.25 -5.39
C SER A 23 2.14 -10.64 -4.32
N GLY A 24 1.75 -10.78 -3.05
CA GLY A 24 2.57 -11.36 -1.98
C GLY A 24 3.25 -10.37 -1.04
N VAL A 25 3.05 -9.06 -1.23
CA VAL A 25 3.64 -8.05 -0.35
C VAL A 25 2.95 -8.05 1.01
N LYS A 26 3.78 -8.13 2.06
CA LYS A 26 3.32 -8.21 3.45
C LYS A 26 3.76 -7.02 4.29
N ASP A 27 4.62 -6.18 3.73
CA ASP A 27 5.31 -5.18 4.49
C ASP A 27 5.46 -3.88 3.70
N LEU A 28 5.51 -2.77 4.43
CA LEU A 28 5.64 -1.45 3.84
C LEU A 28 6.94 -1.35 3.05
N ARG A 29 8.01 -1.99 3.54
CA ARG A 29 9.33 -1.98 2.90
C ARG A 29 9.28 -2.65 1.52
N GLU A 30 8.58 -3.77 1.42
CA GLU A 30 8.42 -4.52 0.17
C GLU A 30 7.44 -3.79 -0.78
N LEU A 31 6.39 -3.16 -0.23
CA LEU A 31 5.49 -2.31 -0.99
C LEU A 31 6.21 -1.07 -1.56
N SER A 32 7.03 -0.42 -0.75
CA SER A 32 7.86 0.72 -1.14
C SER A 32 8.87 0.33 -2.22
N PHE A 33 9.40 -0.89 -2.18
CA PHE A 33 10.30 -1.37 -3.23
C PHE A 33 9.56 -1.56 -4.57
N ARG A 34 8.34 -2.10 -4.56
CA ARG A 34 7.58 -2.33 -5.80
C ARG A 34 6.86 -1.10 -6.34
N THR A 35 6.24 -0.32 -5.48
CA THR A 35 5.41 0.84 -5.87
C THR A 35 6.15 2.18 -5.75
N GLY A 36 7.30 2.21 -5.05
CA GLY A 36 7.98 3.46 -4.71
C GLY A 36 7.28 4.28 -3.63
N ALA A 37 6.13 3.84 -3.10
CA ALA A 37 5.37 4.60 -2.11
C ALA A 37 6.19 4.86 -0.84
N ALA A 38 5.94 5.98 -0.17
CA ALA A 38 6.65 6.41 1.04
C ALA A 38 8.18 6.65 0.90
N THR A 39 8.74 6.66 -0.32
CA THR A 39 10.17 6.99 -0.54
C THR A 39 10.46 8.48 -0.72
N ALA A 40 9.42 9.31 -0.95
CA ALA A 40 9.56 10.75 -1.19
C ALA A 40 9.28 11.58 0.08
N CYS A 41 8.01 11.75 0.46
CA CYS A 41 7.61 12.56 1.61
C CYS A 41 7.37 11.76 2.91
N GLY A 42 7.23 10.44 2.82
CA GLY A 42 6.94 9.57 3.96
C GLY A 42 5.53 9.69 4.57
N SER A 43 4.73 10.71 4.24
CA SER A 43 3.43 10.97 4.90
C SER A 43 2.38 9.87 4.69
N CYS A 44 2.47 9.14 3.59
CA CYS A 44 1.55 8.04 3.26
C CYS A 44 1.91 6.72 3.95
N SER A 45 3.08 6.61 4.60
CA SER A 45 3.57 5.37 5.22
C SER A 45 2.58 4.80 6.24
N SER A 46 2.07 5.64 7.15
CA SER A 46 1.10 5.22 8.18
C SER A 46 -0.19 4.68 7.55
N SER A 47 -0.75 5.39 6.56
CA SER A 47 -1.96 4.97 5.85
C SER A 47 -1.76 3.66 5.10
N ILE A 48 -0.63 3.52 4.38
CA ILE A 48 -0.27 2.30 3.66
C ILE A 48 -0.18 1.12 4.62
N ARG A 49 0.52 1.29 5.75
CA ARG A 49 0.70 0.23 6.74
C ARG A 49 -0.63 -0.24 7.33
N ALA A 50 -1.55 0.69 7.59
CA ALA A 50 -2.89 0.35 8.07
C ALA A 50 -3.69 -0.46 7.04
N ILE A 51 -3.60 -0.10 5.75
CA ILE A 51 -4.27 -0.83 4.66
C ILE A 51 -3.66 -2.23 4.51
N ILE A 52 -2.33 -2.34 4.41
CA ILE A 52 -1.62 -3.62 4.31
C ILE A 52 -2.02 -4.54 5.47
N ASN A 53 -1.99 -4.04 6.71
CA ASN A 53 -2.32 -4.87 7.88
C ASN A 53 -3.77 -5.39 7.82
N ARG A 54 -4.74 -4.54 7.47
CA ARG A 54 -6.14 -4.97 7.27
C ARG A 54 -6.28 -6.07 6.22
N GLU A 55 -5.61 -5.91 5.08
CA GLU A 55 -5.71 -6.85 3.98
C GLU A 55 -4.98 -8.17 4.27
N LEU A 56 -3.85 -8.13 4.98
CA LEU A 56 -3.15 -9.34 5.43
C LEU A 56 -3.94 -10.13 6.48
N THR A 57 -4.58 -9.45 7.43
CA THR A 57 -5.46 -10.11 8.40
C THR A 57 -6.59 -10.85 7.68
N LYS A 58 -7.25 -10.20 6.70
CA LYS A 58 -8.29 -10.86 5.89
C LYS A 58 -7.75 -12.07 5.11
N LYS A 59 -6.55 -11.97 4.55
CA LYS A 59 -5.94 -13.07 3.77
C LYS A 59 -5.54 -14.27 4.63
N ASN A 60 -5.19 -14.07 5.90
CA ASN A 60 -4.78 -15.13 6.81
C ASN A 60 -5.96 -15.91 7.43
N GLU A 61 -7.19 -15.42 7.30
CA GLU A 61 -8.41 -16.10 7.81
C GLU A 61 -9.18 -16.87 6.73
N ALA A 62 -8.60 -17.07 5.53
CA ALA A 62 -9.23 -17.77 4.40
C ALA A 62 -8.53 -19.09 4.05
#